data_AF-A0A9P1F5I2-F1
#
_entry.id   AF-A0A9P1F5I2-F1
#
_cell.length_a   1.000
_cell.length_b   1.000
_cell.length_c   1.000
_cell.angle_alpha   90.00
_cell.angle_beta   90.00
_cell.angle_gamma   90.00
#
_symmetry.space_group_name_H-M   'P 1'
#
loop_
_entity.id
_entity.type
_entity.pdbx_description
1 polymer ?
#
loop_
_entity_poly.entity_id
_entity_poly.type
_entity_poly.pdbx_seq_one_letter_code
_entity_poly.pdbx_strand_id
1 'polypeptide(L)'
;MNIIFSTAIILFSLAHLVNAVCETEDYCPGGWNVMRKGDDTPQTCDAMAGVKCAKPYSCVHSRCGMDFCCAHTLKIEQFKRQQEIEQDIKEAELEDDEL
;
A
#
# COMPACT_ATOMS: atom_id res chain seq x y z
N MET A 1 -45.24 -7.69 23.04
CA MET A 1 -44.97 -7.30 21.65
C MET A 1 -43.73 -6.41 21.49
N ASN A 2 -42.88 -6.24 22.52
CA ASN A 2 -41.67 -5.41 22.45
C ASN A 2 -40.36 -6.23 22.33
N ILE A 3 -40.36 -7.47 22.82
CA ILE A 3 -39.17 -8.35 22.81
C ILE A 3 -38.80 -8.81 21.39
N ILE A 4 -39.81 -9.06 20.53
CA ILE A 4 -39.61 -9.51 19.15
C ILE A 4 -38.96 -8.41 18.29
N PHE A 5 -39.33 -7.15 18.51
CA PHE A 5 -38.71 -6.00 17.83
C PHE A 5 -37.26 -5.80 18.25
N SER A 6 -36.95 -5.96 19.55
CA SER A 6 -35.58 -5.85 20.06
C SER A 6 -34.66 -6.95 19.52
N THR A 7 -35.13 -8.19 19.38
CA THR A 7 -34.33 -9.29 18.80
C THR A 7 -34.07 -9.13 17.31
N ALA A 8 -35.02 -8.55 16.56
CA ALA A 8 -34.86 -8.29 15.13
C ALA A 8 -33.79 -7.22 14.84
N ILE A 9 -33.71 -6.18 15.68
CA ILE A 9 -32.70 -5.12 15.55
C ILE A 9 -31.29 -5.66 15.81
N ILE A 10 -31.12 -6.49 16.86
CA ILE A 10 -29.82 -7.09 17.19
C ILE A 10 -29.35 -8.03 16.06
N LEU A 11 -30.25 -8.81 15.47
CA LEU A 11 -29.93 -9.68 14.33
C LEU A 11 -29.53 -8.89 13.07
N PHE A 12 -30.13 -7.72 12.84
CA PHE A 12 -29.78 -6.86 11.70
C PHE A 12 -28.41 -6.17 11.87
N SER A 13 -28.00 -5.88 13.10
CA SER A 13 -26.69 -5.30 13.40
C SER A 13 -25.52 -6.28 13.20
N LEU A 14 -25.71 -7.58 13.41
CA LEU A 14 -24.65 -8.59 13.22
C LEU A 14 -24.33 -8.87 11.74
N ALA A 15 -25.22 -8.54 10.80
CA ALA A 15 -25.00 -8.79 9.37
C ALA A 15 -23.94 -7.85 8.73
N HIS A 16 -23.52 -6.79 9.42
CA HIS A 16 -22.56 -5.81 8.90
C HIS A 16 -21.11 -6.06 9.32
N LEU A 17 -20.82 -7.16 10.03
CA LEU A 17 -19.46 -7.64 10.25
C LEU A 17 -18.97 -8.44 9.03
N VAL A 18 -19.12 -7.83 7.85
CA VAL A 18 -18.40 -8.29 6.66
C VAL A 18 -16.97 -7.84 6.88
N ASN A 19 -16.11 -8.76 7.35
CA ASN A 19 -14.67 -8.58 7.16
C ASN A 19 -14.51 -8.36 5.65
N ALA A 20 -14.20 -7.13 5.24
CA ALA A 20 -13.85 -6.83 3.86
C ALA A 20 -12.55 -7.61 3.58
N VAL A 21 -12.70 -8.84 3.10
CA VAL A 21 -11.57 -9.63 2.58
C VAL A 21 -11.20 -8.92 1.30
N CYS A 22 -10.21 -8.04 1.40
CA CYS A 22 -9.69 -7.29 0.27
C CYS A 22 -8.84 -8.24 -0.56
N GLU A 23 -9.22 -8.48 -1.83
CA GLU A 23 -8.42 -9.32 -2.70
C GLU A 23 -7.20 -8.54 -3.23
N THR A 24 -6.22 -9.26 -3.77
CA THR A 24 -4.97 -8.63 -4.21
C THR A 24 -5.19 -7.58 -5.31
N GLU A 25 -6.23 -7.77 -6.12
CA GLU A 25 -6.65 -6.83 -7.16
C GLU A 25 -7.37 -5.57 -6.64
N ASP A 26 -7.78 -5.57 -5.37
CA ASP A 26 -8.46 -4.43 -4.76
C ASP A 26 -7.51 -3.44 -4.07
N TYR A 27 -6.26 -3.85 -3.80
CA TYR A 27 -5.28 -3.03 -3.08
C TYR A 27 -4.86 -1.78 -3.87
N CYS A 28 -4.57 -1.95 -5.17
CA CYS A 28 -4.08 -0.88 -6.03
C CYS A 28 -4.84 -0.85 -7.36
N PRO A 29 -4.91 0.30 -8.04
CA PRO A 29 -5.53 0.40 -9.37
C PRO A 29 -4.81 -0.50 -10.40
N GLY A 30 -5.51 -0.85 -11.48
CA GLY A 30 -4.90 -1.60 -12.59
C GLY A 30 -3.64 -0.90 -13.15
N GLY A 31 -2.57 -1.67 -13.36
CA GLY A 31 -1.25 -1.15 -13.77
C GLY A 31 -0.38 -0.63 -12.62
N TRP A 32 -0.83 -0.78 -11.38
CA TRP A 32 -0.08 -0.46 -10.18
C TRP A 32 0.29 -1.71 -9.41
N ASN A 33 1.39 -1.65 -8.67
CA ASN A 33 1.85 -2.71 -7.80
C ASN A 33 1.72 -2.23 -6.35
N VAL A 34 1.24 -3.12 -5.49
CA VAL A 34 1.24 -2.91 -4.04
C VAL A 34 2.65 -3.15 -3.49
N MET A 35 3.10 -2.27 -2.61
CA MET A 35 4.29 -2.51 -1.82
C MET A 35 3.99 -3.61 -0.80
N ARG A 36 4.82 -4.64 -0.74
CA ARG A 36 4.70 -5.71 0.26
C ARG A 36 5.82 -5.57 1.29
N LYS A 37 5.51 -5.96 2.51
CA LYS A 37 6.50 -6.13 3.59
C LYS A 37 7.28 -7.44 3.36
N GLY A 38 8.27 -7.70 4.22
CA GLY A 38 9.07 -8.93 4.14
C GLY A 38 8.29 -10.23 4.39
N ASP A 39 7.07 -10.15 4.92
CA ASP A 39 6.14 -11.26 5.13
C ASP A 39 5.08 -11.36 4.02
N ASP A 40 5.31 -10.71 2.89
CA ASP A 40 4.38 -10.55 1.75
C ASP A 40 3.06 -9.84 2.06
N THR A 41 2.85 -9.32 3.27
CA THR A 41 1.64 -8.55 3.58
C THR A 41 1.66 -7.20 2.86
N PRO A 42 0.51 -6.72 2.35
CA PRO A 42 0.45 -5.41 1.72
C PRO A 42 0.75 -4.31 2.74
N GLN A 43 1.63 -3.40 2.37
CA GLN A 43 1.98 -2.24 3.19
C GLN A 43 0.84 -1.22 3.13
N THR A 44 0.18 -1.03 4.26
CA THR A 44 -0.76 0.07 4.45
C THR A 44 -0.02 1.38 4.72
N CYS A 45 -0.68 2.48 4.40
CA CYS A 45 -0.26 3.82 4.80
C CYS A 45 -1.43 4.50 5.49
N ASP A 46 -1.12 5.50 6.30
CA ASP A 46 -2.15 6.35 6.91
C ASP A 46 -1.54 7.75 7.04
N ALA A 47 -2.20 8.71 6.39
CA ALA A 47 -1.79 10.10 6.42
C ALA A 47 -1.82 10.68 7.84
N MET A 48 -2.70 10.18 8.72
CA MET A 48 -2.83 10.61 10.12
C MET A 48 -1.83 9.90 11.04
N ALA A 49 -1.54 8.61 10.82
CA ALA A 49 -0.54 7.87 11.61
C ALA A 49 0.91 8.13 11.18
N GLY A 50 1.13 8.90 10.11
CA GLY A 50 2.47 9.28 9.64
C GLY A 50 3.25 8.13 8.98
N VAL A 51 2.59 7.03 8.62
CA VAL A 51 3.23 5.90 7.92
C VAL A 51 3.48 6.31 6.47
N LYS A 52 4.75 6.49 6.12
CA LYS A 52 5.18 6.90 4.78
C LYS A 52 5.47 5.69 3.90
N CYS A 53 5.08 5.80 2.64
CA CYS A 53 5.48 4.85 1.61
C CYS A 53 6.92 5.12 1.16
N ALA A 54 7.71 4.06 0.99
CA ALA A 54 9.04 4.19 0.42
C ALA A 54 8.93 4.53 -1.08
N LYS A 55 9.84 5.37 -1.59
CA LYS A 55 9.90 5.64 -3.04
C LYS A 55 10.15 4.33 -3.79
N PRO A 56 9.49 4.11 -4.95
CA PRO A 56 8.66 5.06 -5.71
C PRO A 56 7.16 4.96 -5.41
N TYR A 57 6.78 4.36 -4.28
CA TYR A 57 5.38 4.16 -3.88
C TYR A 57 4.77 5.41 -3.27
N SER A 58 3.47 5.57 -3.48
CA SER A 58 2.63 6.62 -2.94
C SER A 58 1.44 6.02 -2.20
N CYS A 59 0.92 6.75 -1.23
CA CYS A 59 -0.27 6.32 -0.50
C CYS A 59 -1.51 6.47 -1.39
N VAL A 60 -2.25 5.38 -1.61
CA VAL A 60 -3.41 5.33 -2.51
C VAL A 60 -4.58 4.69 -1.78
N HIS A 61 -5.73 5.35 -1.84
CA HIS A 61 -6.99 4.82 -1.30
C HIS A 61 -7.51 3.68 -2.16
N SER A 62 -7.73 2.53 -1.52
CA SER A 62 -8.16 1.30 -2.19
C SER A 62 -9.67 1.14 -2.22
N ARG A 63 -10.14 0.15 -3.00
CA ARG A 63 -11.56 -0.16 -3.09
C ARG A 63 -12.14 -0.80 -1.82
N CYS A 64 -11.27 -1.35 -0.96
CA CYS A 64 -11.69 -1.97 0.29
C CYS A 64 -11.69 -1.02 1.50
N GLY A 65 -11.57 0.30 1.26
CA GLY A 65 -11.71 1.32 2.30
C GLY A 65 -10.47 1.52 3.17
N MET A 66 -9.32 1.00 2.74
CA MET A 66 -8.02 1.18 3.40
C MET A 66 -7.04 1.85 2.43
N ASP A 67 -5.99 2.50 2.95
CA ASP A 67 -4.94 3.07 2.12
C ASP A 67 -3.72 2.13 2.04
N PHE A 68 -3.21 1.91 0.83
CA PHE A 68 -2.01 1.09 0.58
C PHE A 68 -0.92 1.89 -0.13
N CYS A 69 0.32 1.45 0.07
CA CYS A 69 1.45 1.96 -0.68
C CYS A 69 1.46 1.33 -2.08
N CYS A 70 1.14 2.11 -3.10
CA CYS A 70 1.05 1.66 -4.49
C CYS A 70 2.02 2.47 -5.39
N ALA A 71 2.59 1.81 -6.40
CA ALA A 71 3.37 2.47 -7.45
C ALA A 71 2.98 1.95 -8.83
N HIS A 72 2.84 2.86 -9.81
CA HIS A 72 2.65 2.47 -11.20
C HIS A 72 3.87 1.70 -11.70
N THR A 73 3.67 0.60 -12.45
CA THR A 73 4.76 -0.27 -12.92
C THR A 73 5.90 0.51 -13.59
N LEU A 74 5.55 1.44 -14.49
CA LEU A 74 6.54 2.30 -15.17
C LEU A 74 7.40 3.14 -14.20
N LYS A 75 6.83 3.62 -13.09
CA LYS A 75 7.58 4.40 -12.09
C LYS A 75 8.55 3.53 -11.32
N ILE A 76 8.19 2.26 -11.07
CA ILE A 76 9.08 1.30 -10.42
C ILE A 76 10.30 1.05 -11.30
N GLU A 77 10.10 0.81 -12.59
CA GLU A 77 11.19 0.56 -13.54
C GLU A 77 12.08 1.80 -13.72
N GLN A 78 11.47 2.98 -13.86
CA GLN A 78 12.21 4.24 -13.96
C GLN A 78 13.05 4.50 -12.71
N PHE A 79 12.50 4.24 -11.53
CA PHE A 79 13.21 4.43 -10.28
C PHE A 79 14.37 3.46 -10.10
N LYS A 80 14.21 2.19 -10.50
CA LYS A 80 15.32 1.22 -10.52
C LYS A 80 16.47 1.69 -11.40
N ARG A 81 16.16 2.14 -12.62
CA ARG A 81 17.17 2.70 -13.54
C ARG A 81 17.86 3.92 -12.94
N GLN A 82 17.11 4.79 -12.27
CA GLN A 82 17.70 5.96 -11.60
C GLN A 82 18.66 5.55 -10.47
N GLN A 83 18.33 4.52 -9.70
CA GLN A 83 19.22 4.01 -8.65
C GLN A 83 20.52 3.43 -9.20
N GLU A 84 20.46 2.71 -10.32
CA GLU A 84 21.66 2.18 -11.00
C GLU A 84 22.58 3.34 -11.42
N ILE A 85 22.02 4.37 -12.07
CA ILE A 85 22.79 5.55 -12.48
C ILE A 85 23.38 6.30 -11.28
N GLU A 86 22.62 6.47 -10.20
CA GLU A 86 23.09 7.14 -8.98
C GLU A 86 24.20 6.36 -8.28
N GLN A 87 24.15 5.02 -8.32
CA GLN A 87 25.21 4.16 -7.80
C GLN A 87 26.49 4.30 -8.64
N ASP A 88 26.38 4.26 -9.97
CA ASP A 88 27.53 4.41 -10.87
C ASP A 88 28.24 5.77 -10.68
N ILE A 89 27.48 6.85 -10.53
CA ILE A 89 28.03 8.19 -10.26
C ILE A 89 28.76 8.20 -8.91
N LYS A 90 28.14 7.63 -7.87
CA LYS A 90 28.72 7.62 -6.54
C LYS A 90 30.01 6.79 -6.47
N GLU A 91 30.08 5.68 -7.21
CA GLU A 91 31.30 4.87 -7.32
C GLU A 91 32.42 5.66 -8.00
N ALA A 92 32.13 6.35 -9.10
CA ALA A 92 33.10 7.22 -9.77
C ALA A 92 33.58 8.38 -8.87
N GLU A 93 32.68 9.01 -8.11
CA GLU A 93 33.04 10.08 -7.16
C GLU A 93 33.96 9.57 -6.03
N LEU A 94 33.78 8.32 -5.57
CA LEU A 94 34.65 7.73 -4.54
C LEU A 94 36.02 7.33 -5.09
N GLU A 95 36.10 6.86 -6.34
CA GLU A 95 37.39 6.56 -6.99
C GLU A 95 38.23 7.82 -7.20
N ASP A 96 37.60 8.96 -7.52
CA ASP A 96 38.29 10.24 -7.71
C ASP A 96 38.75 10.90 -6.39
N ASP A 97 38.07 10.64 -5.25
CA ASP A 97 38.41 11.24 -3.93
C ASP A 97 39.50 10.42 -3.17
N GLU A 98 39.79 9.18 -3.59
CA GLU A 98 40.86 8.34 -3.02
C GLU A 98 42.24 8.51 -3.71
N LEU A 99 42.38 9.46 -4.65
CA LEU A 99 43.58 9.68 -5.49
C LEU A 99 44.29 11.01 -5.20
#